data_AF-Q948K8-F1
#
_entry.id   AF-Q948K8-F1
#
_cell.length_a   1.000
_cell.length_b   1.000
_cell.length_c   1.000
_cell.angle_alpha   90.00
_cell.angle_beta   90.00
_cell.angle_gamma   90.00
#
_symmetry.space_group_name_H-M   'P 1'
#
loop_
_entity.id
_entity.type
_entity.pdbx_description
1 polymer ?
#
loop_
_entity_poly.entity_id
_entity_poly.type
_entity_poly.pdbx_seq_one_letter_code
_entity_poly.pdbx_strand_id
1 'polypeptide(L)'
;MATRRRTLLKVIVLGDSGVGKTSLMNQYVHKKFSMQYKATIGADFVTKELQIGEKLVTLQIWDTAGQERFQSLGAAFYRGADCCALVYDVNVLRSFDNLETWHEEFLKQASPSDPKTFPFIVLGNKIDVDGGSSRVVSDKKAADWCASNGNIPYFETSAKDDFNVDEAFLTIAKTALANEHEQDIYFQGIPDAVTENEPKGGGCAC
;
A
#
# COMPACT_ATOMS: atom_id res chain seq x y z
N MET A 1 -9.55 -7.94 31.53
CA MET A 1 -9.05 -8.39 30.22
C MET A 1 -8.60 -7.16 29.46
N ALA A 2 -7.33 -7.06 29.07
CA ALA A 2 -6.89 -5.95 28.23
C ALA A 2 -7.63 -6.03 26.89
N THR A 3 -8.40 -5.01 26.55
CA THR A 3 -9.09 -4.89 25.27
C THR A 3 -8.01 -4.91 24.19
N ARG A 4 -7.88 -6.01 23.43
CA ARG A 4 -6.93 -6.06 22.30
C ARG A 4 -7.32 -4.93 21.34
N ARG A 5 -6.41 -3.97 21.14
CA ARG A 5 -6.62 -2.92 20.14
C ARG A 5 -6.71 -3.58 18.78
N ARG A 6 -7.83 -3.34 18.10
CA ARG A 6 -8.05 -3.72 16.71
C ARG A 6 -7.71 -2.53 15.84
N THR A 7 -6.89 -2.76 14.82
CA THR A 7 -6.50 -1.74 13.85
C THR A 7 -7.00 -2.19 12.48
N LEU A 8 -7.66 -1.29 11.75
CA LEU A 8 -8.01 -1.50 10.33
C LEU A 8 -6.91 -0.85 9.49
N LEU A 9 -6.33 -1.59 8.55
CA LEU A 9 -5.34 -1.06 7.61
C LEU A 9 -5.85 -1.22 6.18
N LYS A 10 -5.95 -0.11 5.45
CA LYS A 10 -6.40 -0.05 4.06
C LYS A 10 -5.22 -0.09 3.11
N VAL A 11 -5.18 -1.12 2.27
CA VAL A 11 -4.14 -1.34 1.26
C VAL A 11 -4.73 -1.18 -0.13
N ILE A 12 -4.11 -0.38 -0.97
CA ILE A 12 -4.46 -0.28 -2.40
C ILE A 12 -3.48 -1.10 -3.22
N VAL A 13 -3.98 -1.92 -4.14
CA VAL A 13 -3.14 -2.67 -5.09
C VAL A 13 -3.28 -2.05 -6.47
N LEU A 14 -2.16 -1.54 -7.01
CA LEU A 14 -2.06 -0.83 -8.28
C LEU A 14 -1.08 -1.52 -9.25
N GLY A 15 -1.16 -1.12 -10.52
CA GLY A 15 -0.36 -1.70 -11.59
C GLY A 15 -1.18 -1.98 -12.84
N ASP A 16 -0.50 -2.29 -13.94
CA ASP A 16 -1.13 -2.49 -15.24
C ASP A 16 -2.17 -3.61 -15.26
N SER A 17 -3.02 -3.59 -16.29
CA SER A 17 -3.94 -4.68 -16.59
C SER A 17 -3.18 -5.99 -16.81
N GLY A 18 -3.65 -7.08 -16.18
CA GLY A 18 -3.10 -8.41 -16.39
C GLY A 18 -1.82 -8.76 -15.62
N VAL A 19 -1.24 -7.85 -14.83
CA VAL A 19 -0.03 -8.15 -14.01
C VAL A 19 -0.28 -9.15 -12.87
N GLY A 20 -1.55 -9.36 -12.50
CA GLY A 20 -1.96 -10.35 -11.50
C GLY A 20 -2.36 -9.80 -10.13
N LYS A 21 -2.74 -8.52 -10.03
CA LYS A 21 -3.26 -7.89 -8.79
C LYS A 21 -4.36 -8.72 -8.11
N THR A 22 -5.43 -9.00 -8.85
CA THR A 22 -6.55 -9.85 -8.40
C THR A 22 -6.11 -11.27 -8.03
N SER A 23 -5.16 -11.84 -8.79
CA SER A 23 -4.62 -13.17 -8.52
C SER A 23 -3.82 -13.20 -7.23
N LEU A 24 -2.98 -12.20 -6.97
CA LEU A 24 -2.23 -12.06 -5.72
C LEU A 24 -3.17 -11.88 -4.52
N MET A 25 -4.17 -11.00 -4.65
CA MET A 25 -5.18 -10.79 -3.61
C MET A 25 -5.94 -12.09 -3.29
N ASN A 26 -6.44 -12.78 -4.32
CA ASN A 26 -7.18 -14.03 -4.14
C ASN A 26 -6.30 -15.16 -3.60
N GLN A 27 -5.05 -15.24 -4.06
CA GLN A 27 -4.11 -16.23 -3.55
C GLN A 27 -3.80 -15.98 -2.08
N TYR A 28 -3.57 -14.73 -1.69
CA TYR A 28 -3.33 -14.38 -0.29
C TYR A 28 -4.54 -14.67 0.60
N VAL A 29 -5.73 -14.21 0.21
CA VAL A 29 -6.92 -14.26 1.09
C VAL A 29 -7.66 -15.59 1.02
N HIS A 30 -7.77 -16.17 -0.17
CA HIS A 30 -8.59 -17.36 -0.40
C HIS A 30 -7.77 -18.61 -0.73
N LYS A 31 -6.44 -18.50 -0.88
CA LYS A 31 -5.56 -19.60 -1.31
C LYS A 31 -6.04 -20.26 -2.60
N LYS A 32 -6.46 -19.40 -3.53
CA LYS A 32 -7.01 -19.79 -4.83
C LYS A 32 -6.39 -18.97 -5.95
N PHE A 33 -5.86 -19.68 -6.92
CA PHE A 33 -5.45 -19.14 -8.20
C PHE A 33 -6.41 -19.58 -9.32
N SER A 34 -6.66 -18.70 -10.29
CA SER A 34 -7.40 -19.00 -11.51
C SER A 34 -6.65 -18.46 -12.71
N MET A 35 -6.50 -19.29 -13.75
CA MET A 35 -5.94 -18.87 -15.03
C MET A 35 -6.91 -18.05 -15.87
N GLN A 36 -8.21 -18.06 -15.54
CA GLN A 36 -9.21 -17.30 -16.28
C GLN A 36 -9.06 -15.81 -15.98
N TYR A 37 -8.51 -15.07 -16.93
CA TYR A 37 -8.42 -13.62 -16.83
C TYR A 37 -9.79 -12.98 -17.01
N LYS A 38 -10.20 -12.18 -16.01
CA LYS A 38 -11.34 -11.28 -16.09
C LYS A 38 -10.89 -9.90 -15.65
N ALA A 39 -11.10 -8.89 -16.49
CA ALA A 39 -10.73 -7.52 -16.16
C ALA A 39 -11.55 -7.01 -14.95
N THR A 40 -10.88 -6.50 -13.93
CA THR A 40 -11.51 -5.76 -12.83
C THR A 40 -11.98 -4.40 -13.37
N ILE A 41 -13.25 -4.07 -13.10
CA ILE A 41 -13.85 -2.77 -13.44
C ILE A 41 -14.08 -2.01 -12.14
N GLY A 42 -13.54 -0.79 -12.02
CA GLY A 42 -13.60 -0.02 -10.78
C GLY A 42 -12.64 -0.55 -9.71
N ALA A 43 -13.16 -0.81 -8.52
CA ALA A 43 -12.42 -1.43 -7.42
C ALA A 43 -13.32 -2.39 -6.64
N ASP A 44 -12.72 -3.46 -6.12
CA ASP A 44 -13.34 -4.40 -5.18
C ASP A 44 -12.39 -4.59 -3.99
N PHE A 45 -12.89 -5.04 -2.84
CA PHE A 45 -12.04 -5.27 -1.69
C PHE A 45 -12.38 -6.54 -0.93
N VAL A 46 -11.35 -7.10 -0.31
CA VAL A 46 -11.45 -8.22 0.62
C VAL A 46 -10.80 -7.87 1.95
N THR A 47 -11.19 -8.55 3.01
CA THR A 47 -10.59 -8.37 4.34
C THR A 47 -9.88 -9.63 4.80
N LYS A 48 -8.70 -9.50 5.42
CA LYS A 48 -7.99 -10.60 6.08
C LYS A 48 -7.54 -10.18 7.48
N GLU A 49 -7.90 -10.99 8.47
CA GLU A 49 -7.47 -10.82 9.86
C GLU A 49 -6.05 -11.35 10.05
N LEU A 50 -5.19 -10.56 10.68
CA LEU A 50 -3.79 -10.86 10.94
C LEU A 50 -3.46 -10.57 12.41
N GLN A 51 -2.65 -11.43 13.02
CA GLN A 51 -2.05 -11.16 14.33
C GLN A 51 -0.59 -10.73 14.11
N ILE A 52 -0.27 -9.48 14.44
CA ILE A 52 1.10 -8.93 14.32
C ILE A 52 1.56 -8.53 15.73
N GLY A 53 2.41 -9.36 16.32
CA GLY A 53 2.75 -9.24 17.75
C GLY A 53 1.49 -9.39 18.60
N GLU A 54 1.18 -8.39 19.42
CA GLU A 54 -0.02 -8.37 20.28
C GLU A 54 -1.25 -7.72 19.62
N LYS A 55 -1.08 -7.06 18.47
CA LYS A 55 -2.16 -6.35 17.77
C LYS A 55 -2.93 -7.28 16.84
N LEU A 56 -4.26 -7.14 16.85
CA LEU A 56 -5.14 -7.76 15.85
C LEU A 56 -5.39 -6.73 14.75
N VAL A 57 -5.03 -7.07 13.51
CA VAL A 57 -5.09 -6.20 12.35
C VAL A 57 -6.11 -6.75 11.36
N THR A 58 -7.09 -5.94 10.98
CA THR A 58 -7.96 -6.20 9.83
C THR A 58 -7.34 -5.53 8.62
N LEU A 59 -6.78 -6.31 7.69
CA LEU A 59 -6.22 -5.78 6.44
C LEU A 59 -7.32 -5.72 5.38
N GLN A 60 -7.69 -4.51 4.94
CA GLN A 60 -8.63 -4.27 3.85
C GLN A 60 -7.85 -4.07 2.55
N ILE A 61 -7.88 -5.06 1.66
CA ILE A 61 -7.10 -5.07 0.41
C ILE A 61 -8.02 -4.69 -0.74
N TRP A 62 -7.75 -3.55 -1.36
CA TRP A 62 -8.50 -3.04 -2.51
C TRP A 62 -7.79 -3.41 -3.82
N ASP A 63 -8.40 -4.30 -4.58
CA ASP A 63 -8.02 -4.58 -5.97
C ASP A 63 -8.63 -3.53 -6.89
N THR A 64 -7.84 -2.99 -7.80
CA THR A 64 -8.24 -1.89 -8.67
C THR A 64 -8.12 -2.26 -10.15
N ALA A 65 -8.91 -1.59 -10.99
CA ALA A 65 -8.78 -1.72 -12.43
C ALA A 65 -7.38 -1.28 -12.91
N GLY A 66 -6.69 -2.15 -13.64
CA GLY A 66 -5.40 -1.82 -14.27
C GLY A 66 -5.52 -1.25 -15.68
N GLN A 67 -6.74 -1.07 -16.21
CA GLN A 67 -6.93 -0.44 -17.51
C GLN A 67 -7.12 1.07 -17.34
N GLU A 68 -6.35 1.83 -18.10
CA GLU A 68 -6.34 3.30 -18.12
C GLU A 68 -7.76 3.89 -18.24
N ARG A 69 -8.60 3.35 -19.15
CA ARG A 69 -10.01 3.79 -19.33
C ARG A 69 -10.90 3.64 -18.10
N PHE A 70 -10.50 2.87 -17.10
CA PHE A 70 -11.21 2.65 -15.84
C PHE A 70 -10.44 3.16 -14.61
N GLN A 71 -9.23 3.70 -14.80
CA GLN A 71 -8.35 4.11 -13.71
C GLN A 71 -8.99 5.18 -12.82
N SER A 72 -9.74 6.12 -13.41
CA SER A 72 -10.47 7.15 -12.68
C SER A 72 -11.51 6.61 -11.70
N LEU A 73 -12.10 5.44 -11.97
CA LEU A 73 -13.02 4.77 -11.04
C LEU A 73 -12.28 4.22 -9.82
N GLY A 74 -11.05 3.74 -10.00
CA GLY A 74 -10.20 3.25 -8.92
C GLY A 74 -9.63 4.37 -8.03
N ALA A 75 -9.23 5.49 -8.63
CA ALA A 75 -8.59 6.62 -7.94
C ALA A 75 -9.45 7.21 -6.80
N ALA A 76 -10.78 7.15 -6.93
CA ALA A 76 -11.70 7.60 -5.88
C ALA A 76 -11.50 6.86 -4.54
N PHE A 77 -10.90 5.67 -4.56
CA PHE A 77 -10.69 4.84 -3.38
C PHE A 77 -9.31 5.03 -2.73
N TYR A 78 -8.40 5.83 -3.28
CA TYR A 78 -7.02 5.91 -2.76
C TYR A 78 -6.92 6.67 -1.43
N ARG A 79 -7.83 7.61 -1.19
CA ARG A 79 -7.83 8.41 0.05
C ARG A 79 -8.00 7.50 1.28
N GLY A 80 -7.18 7.78 2.30
CA GLY A 80 -7.14 7.02 3.55
C GLY A 80 -6.53 5.64 3.42
N ALA A 81 -5.75 5.38 2.35
CA ALA A 81 -4.88 4.21 2.30
C ALA A 81 -3.73 4.35 3.31
N ASP A 82 -3.33 3.23 3.91
CA ASP A 82 -2.21 3.14 4.85
C ASP A 82 -0.96 2.53 4.19
N CYS A 83 -1.14 1.87 3.03
CA CYS A 83 -0.06 1.36 2.18
C CYS A 83 -0.54 1.15 0.75
N CYS A 84 0.38 1.24 -0.22
CA CYS A 84 0.11 0.93 -1.62
C CYS A 84 1.08 -0.15 -2.14
N ALA A 85 0.53 -1.21 -2.72
CA ALA A 85 1.27 -2.25 -3.41
C ALA A 85 1.29 -1.99 -4.92
N LEU A 86 2.48 -1.75 -5.46
CA LEU A 86 2.73 -1.56 -6.88
C LEU A 86 3.13 -2.89 -7.52
N VAL A 87 2.31 -3.39 -8.45
CA VAL A 87 2.49 -4.71 -9.05
C VAL A 87 2.83 -4.58 -10.52
N TYR A 88 3.85 -5.33 -10.96
CA TYR A 88 4.18 -5.49 -12.37
C TYR A 88 4.39 -6.96 -12.72
N ASP A 89 4.42 -7.27 -14.01
CA ASP A 89 4.74 -8.61 -14.53
C ASP A 89 6.22 -8.64 -14.96
N VAL A 90 7.02 -9.55 -14.39
CA VAL A 90 8.46 -9.63 -14.69
C VAL A 90 8.75 -9.97 -16.17
N ASN A 91 7.75 -10.46 -16.89
CA ASN A 91 7.81 -10.83 -18.30
C ASN A 91 7.29 -9.71 -19.23
N VAL A 92 6.86 -8.56 -18.68
CA VAL A 92 6.36 -7.41 -19.46
C VAL A 92 7.03 -6.12 -19.01
N LEU A 93 8.07 -5.72 -19.73
CA LEU A 93 8.87 -4.51 -19.45
C LEU A 93 8.01 -3.25 -19.28
N ARG A 94 7.01 -3.06 -20.15
CA ARG A 94 6.08 -1.92 -20.08
C ARG A 94 5.37 -1.80 -18.73
N SER A 95 4.98 -2.93 -18.14
CA SER A 95 4.28 -2.92 -16.85
C SER A 95 5.18 -2.45 -15.70
N PHE A 96 6.49 -2.68 -15.81
CA PHE A 96 7.48 -2.15 -14.88
C PHE A 96 7.73 -0.67 -15.13
N ASP A 97 7.94 -0.26 -16.38
CA ASP A 97 8.21 1.14 -16.71
C ASP A 97 7.02 2.05 -16.31
N ASN A 98 5.78 1.53 -16.34
CA ASN A 98 4.58 2.23 -15.88
C ASN A 98 4.47 2.38 -14.34
N LEU A 99 5.31 1.71 -13.54
CA LEU A 99 5.25 1.84 -12.07
C LEU A 99 5.46 3.27 -11.60
N GLU A 100 6.31 4.05 -12.29
CA GLU A 100 6.54 5.46 -12.00
C GLU A 100 5.22 6.24 -12.08
N THR A 101 4.48 6.08 -13.18
CA THR A 101 3.16 6.71 -13.37
C THR A 101 2.16 6.28 -12.30
N TRP A 102 2.13 5.00 -11.94
CA TRP A 102 1.24 4.49 -10.88
C TRP A 102 1.58 5.06 -9.50
N HIS A 103 2.87 5.18 -9.20
CA HIS A 103 3.38 5.75 -7.96
C HIS A 103 3.04 7.24 -7.83
N GLU A 104 3.35 8.04 -8.86
CA GLU A 104 3.04 9.47 -8.89
C GLU A 104 1.53 9.76 -8.82
N GLU A 105 0.73 9.02 -9.59
CA GLU A 105 -0.72 9.18 -9.60
C GLU A 105 -1.33 8.81 -8.24
N PHE A 106 -0.84 7.74 -7.60
CA PHE A 106 -1.28 7.41 -6.25
C PHE A 106 -1.01 8.55 -5.28
N LEU A 107 0.22 9.07 -5.22
CA LEU A 107 0.58 10.15 -4.28
C LEU A 107 -0.28 11.39 -4.50
N LYS A 108 -0.51 11.74 -5.76
CA LYS A 108 -1.38 12.87 -6.14
C LYS A 108 -2.82 12.68 -5.65
N GLN A 109 -3.43 11.53 -5.91
CA GLN A 109 -4.86 11.29 -5.63
C GLN A 109 -5.13 10.91 -4.17
N ALA A 110 -4.25 10.14 -3.55
CA ALA A 110 -4.34 9.78 -2.14
C ALA A 110 -4.11 11.00 -1.25
N SER A 111 -3.20 11.90 -1.68
CA SER A 111 -2.77 13.09 -0.91
C SER A 111 -2.43 12.75 0.54
N PRO A 112 -1.49 11.81 0.79
CA PRO A 112 -1.10 11.47 2.16
C PRO A 112 -0.48 12.68 2.86
N SER A 113 -0.57 12.72 4.20
CA SER A 113 -0.04 13.80 5.02
C SER A 113 1.47 14.03 4.81
N ASP A 114 2.21 12.94 4.68
CA ASP A 114 3.62 12.95 4.28
C ASP A 114 3.87 11.99 3.10
N PRO A 115 3.90 12.50 1.86
CA PRO A 115 4.17 11.69 0.66
C PRO A 115 5.53 11.00 0.64
N LYS A 116 6.54 11.52 1.37
CA LYS A 116 7.91 10.99 1.32
C LYS A 116 8.10 9.75 2.19
N THR A 117 7.27 9.61 3.22
CA THR A 117 7.30 8.50 4.17
C THR A 117 6.14 7.53 3.99
N PHE A 118 5.21 7.83 3.07
CA PHE A 118 4.07 6.97 2.79
C PHE A 118 4.50 5.53 2.44
N PRO A 119 3.94 4.49 3.09
CA PRO A 119 4.31 3.11 2.83
C PRO A 119 3.96 2.62 1.41
N PHE A 120 4.99 2.16 0.70
CA PHE A 120 4.84 1.40 -0.53
C PHE A 120 5.47 0.00 -0.41
N ILE A 121 5.08 -0.89 -1.30
CA ILE A 121 5.79 -2.14 -1.61
C ILE A 121 5.75 -2.36 -3.13
N VAL A 122 6.78 -2.95 -3.71
CA VAL A 122 6.79 -3.37 -5.11
C VAL A 122 6.75 -4.90 -5.21
N LEU A 123 5.86 -5.42 -6.06
CA LEU A 123 5.73 -6.84 -6.32
C LEU A 123 6.00 -7.15 -7.80
N GLY A 124 7.12 -7.83 -8.07
CA GLY A 124 7.43 -8.41 -9.38
C GLY A 124 6.76 -9.77 -9.51
N ASN A 125 5.60 -9.82 -10.15
CA ASN A 125 4.79 -11.03 -10.20
C ASN A 125 5.06 -11.88 -11.44
N LYS A 126 4.59 -13.14 -11.39
CA LYS A 126 4.62 -14.14 -12.48
C LYS A 126 6.01 -14.66 -12.83
N ILE A 127 6.85 -14.84 -11.82
CA ILE A 127 8.16 -15.47 -12.00
C ILE A 127 8.08 -16.94 -12.45
N ASP A 128 6.91 -17.57 -12.30
CA ASP A 128 6.64 -18.95 -12.71
C ASP A 128 6.50 -19.15 -14.23
N VAL A 129 6.23 -18.08 -14.97
CA VAL A 129 5.97 -18.14 -16.42
C VAL A 129 7.22 -18.62 -17.14
N ASP A 130 7.06 -19.63 -17.99
CA ASP A 130 8.13 -20.31 -18.74
C ASP A 130 9.35 -20.71 -17.89
N GLY A 131 9.12 -21.05 -16.61
CA GLY A 131 10.19 -21.38 -15.66
C GLY A 131 11.17 -20.24 -15.43
N GLY A 132 10.72 -18.98 -15.60
CA GLY A 132 11.53 -17.77 -15.51
C GLY A 132 12.26 -17.39 -16.80
N SER A 133 12.13 -18.18 -17.87
CA SER A 133 12.89 -17.97 -19.12
C SER A 133 12.39 -16.79 -19.96
N SER A 134 11.13 -16.36 -19.79
CA SER A 134 10.55 -15.21 -20.49
C SER A 134 10.71 -13.87 -19.75
N ARG A 135 11.44 -13.87 -18.64
CA ARG A 135 11.76 -12.66 -17.88
C ARG A 135 12.43 -11.62 -18.76
N VAL A 136 11.92 -10.39 -18.71
CA VAL A 136 12.52 -9.21 -19.37
C VAL A 136 12.90 -8.10 -18.39
N VAL A 137 12.42 -8.18 -17.14
CA VAL A 137 12.83 -7.28 -16.05
C VAL A 137 13.71 -8.07 -15.08
N SER A 138 14.99 -7.70 -15.00
CA SER A 138 15.92 -8.29 -14.04
C SER A 138 15.59 -7.83 -12.62
N ASP A 139 15.81 -8.71 -11.64
CA ASP A 139 15.73 -8.41 -10.20
C ASP A 139 16.50 -7.12 -9.83
N LYS A 140 17.73 -6.98 -10.33
CA LYS A 140 18.56 -5.78 -10.14
C LYS A 140 17.87 -4.49 -10.60
N LYS A 141 17.30 -4.46 -11.81
CA LYS A 141 16.60 -3.27 -12.34
C LYS A 141 15.45 -2.85 -11.41
N ALA A 142 14.70 -3.80 -10.89
CA ALA A 142 13.61 -3.52 -9.97
C ALA A 142 14.10 -3.05 -8.60
N ALA A 143 15.13 -3.70 -8.06
CA ALA A 143 15.77 -3.30 -6.81
C ALA A 143 16.37 -1.88 -6.88
N ASP A 144 17.03 -1.54 -7.99
CA ASP A 144 17.61 -0.20 -8.22
C ASP A 144 16.51 0.88 -8.25
N TRP A 145 15.37 0.61 -8.90
CA TRP A 145 14.21 1.53 -8.90
C TRP A 145 13.61 1.69 -7.50
N CYS A 146 13.52 0.60 -6.73
CA CYS A 146 13.01 0.66 -5.35
C CYS A 146 13.93 1.46 -4.43
N ALA A 147 15.25 1.32 -4.61
CA ALA A 147 16.25 2.11 -3.87
C ALA A 147 16.15 3.61 -4.21
N SER A 148 15.96 3.97 -5.48
CA SER A 148 15.81 5.37 -5.89
C SER A 148 14.51 6.03 -5.41
N ASN A 149 13.48 5.23 -5.12
CA ASN A 149 12.15 5.70 -4.73
C ASN A 149 11.87 5.60 -3.22
N GLY A 150 12.91 5.75 -2.38
CA GLY A 150 12.76 5.77 -0.93
C GLY A 150 13.01 4.43 -0.24
N ASN A 151 13.78 3.54 -0.87
CA ASN A 151 14.07 2.19 -0.37
C ASN A 151 12.80 1.35 -0.15
N ILE A 152 11.91 1.36 -1.15
CA ILE A 152 10.66 0.63 -1.11
C ILE A 152 10.95 -0.88 -0.99
N PRO A 153 10.34 -1.62 -0.04
CA PRO A 153 10.47 -3.07 0.02
C PRO A 153 10.03 -3.72 -1.30
N TYR A 154 10.79 -4.70 -1.76
CA TYR A 154 10.58 -5.36 -3.05
C TYR A 154 10.56 -6.88 -2.90
N PHE A 155 9.59 -7.53 -3.54
CA PHE A 155 9.45 -8.98 -3.57
C PHE A 155 9.16 -9.45 -4.99
N GLU A 156 9.82 -10.52 -5.39
CA GLU A 156 9.33 -11.33 -6.50
C GLU A 156 8.31 -12.35 -6.02
N THR A 157 7.21 -12.49 -6.75
CA THR A 157 6.08 -13.34 -6.37
C THR A 157 5.60 -14.22 -7.53
N SER A 158 4.99 -15.35 -7.18
CA SER A 158 4.10 -16.07 -8.09
C SER A 158 2.75 -16.28 -7.41
N ALA A 159 1.73 -15.60 -7.91
CA ALA A 159 0.35 -15.86 -7.49
C ALA A 159 -0.11 -17.30 -7.83
N LYS A 160 0.48 -17.91 -8.87
CA LYS A 160 0.14 -19.27 -9.31
C LYS A 160 0.73 -20.33 -8.39
N ASP A 161 2.00 -20.17 -8.03
CA ASP A 161 2.75 -21.15 -7.25
C ASP A 161 2.76 -20.83 -5.74
N ASP A 162 2.00 -19.81 -5.30
CA ASP A 162 1.96 -19.29 -3.92
C ASP A 162 3.35 -18.83 -3.40
N PHE A 163 4.24 -18.43 -4.30
CA PHE A 163 5.61 -18.03 -3.94
C PHE A 163 5.65 -16.58 -3.44
N ASN A 164 6.18 -16.37 -2.23
CA ASN A 164 6.36 -15.08 -1.55
C ASN A 164 5.07 -14.26 -1.34
N VAL A 165 3.89 -14.85 -1.57
CA VAL A 165 2.61 -14.11 -1.47
C VAL A 165 2.35 -13.73 -0.01
N ASP A 166 2.47 -14.67 0.93
CA ASP A 166 2.21 -14.37 2.35
C ASP A 166 3.27 -13.42 2.93
N GLU A 167 4.54 -13.59 2.57
CA GLU A 167 5.65 -12.74 3.00
C GLU A 167 5.48 -11.30 2.53
N ALA A 168 5.09 -11.10 1.27
CA ALA A 168 4.83 -9.79 0.69
C ALA A 168 3.67 -9.09 1.42
N PHE A 169 2.52 -9.74 1.57
CA PHE A 169 1.36 -9.13 2.23
C PHE A 169 1.54 -8.96 3.74
N LEU A 170 2.32 -9.82 4.40
CA LEU A 170 2.71 -9.59 5.80
C LEU A 170 3.62 -8.36 5.92
N THR A 171 4.52 -8.15 4.96
CA THR A 171 5.37 -6.95 4.91
C THR A 171 4.52 -5.70 4.70
N ILE A 172 3.55 -5.71 3.78
CA ILE A 172 2.56 -4.63 3.62
C ILE A 172 1.91 -4.26 4.95
N ALA A 173 1.37 -5.25 5.66
CA ALA A 173 0.66 -5.01 6.91
C ALA A 173 1.59 -4.46 8.00
N LYS A 174 2.84 -4.95 8.09
CA LYS A 174 3.84 -4.46 9.04
C LYS A 174 4.27 -3.03 8.74
N THR A 175 4.54 -2.69 7.47
CA THR A 175 4.96 -1.34 7.07
C THR A 175 3.83 -0.32 7.30
N ALA A 176 2.59 -0.67 6.94
CA ALA A 176 1.41 0.16 7.20
C ALA A 176 1.23 0.42 8.71
N LEU A 177 1.32 -0.63 9.53
CA LEU A 177 1.16 -0.55 10.99
C LEU A 177 2.28 0.26 11.67
N ALA A 178 3.50 0.21 11.16
CA ALA A 178 4.62 0.99 11.67
C ALA A 178 4.44 2.49 11.40
N ASN A 179 3.97 2.84 10.20
CA ASN A 179 3.70 4.22 9.81
C ASN A 179 2.56 4.87 10.62
N GLU A 180 1.50 4.11 10.94
CA GLU A 180 0.43 4.57 11.85
C GLU A 180 1.02 4.98 13.21
N HIS A 181 1.93 4.19 13.76
CA HIS A 181 2.55 4.47 15.06
C HIS A 181 3.48 5.68 15.03
N GLU A 182 4.20 5.92 13.93
CA GLU A 182 5.00 7.13 13.77
C GLU A 182 4.09 8.37 13.77
N GLN A 183 2.96 8.34 13.07
CA GLN A 183 1.99 9.44 13.06
C GLN A 183 1.40 9.74 14.45
N ASP A 184 1.09 8.70 15.23
CA ASP A 184 0.61 8.85 16.62
C ASP A 184 1.65 9.52 17.54
N ILE A 185 2.95 9.21 17.39
CA ILE A 185 4.02 9.82 18.19
C ILE A 185 4.16 11.32 17.87
N TYR A 186 4.13 11.69 16.59
CA TYR A 186 4.24 13.10 16.19
C TYR A 186 3.07 13.96 16.67
N PHE A 187 1.88 13.38 16.84
CA PHE A 187 0.70 14.13 17.25
C PHE A 187 0.65 14.48 18.75
N GLN A 188 1.45 13.85 19.62
CA GLN A 188 1.40 14.08 21.08
C GLN A 188 2.05 15.40 21.56
N GLY A 189 2.08 16.47 20.75
CA GLY A 189 3.01 17.58 20.94
C GLY A 189 2.52 19.02 20.77
N ILE A 190 1.22 19.35 20.91
CA ILE A 190 0.79 20.76 20.99
C ILE A 190 0.35 21.07 22.44
N PRO A 191 1.19 21.72 23.26
CA PRO A 191 0.76 22.25 24.56
C PRO A 191 -0.13 23.47 24.35
N ASP A 192 -1.39 23.37 24.75
CA ASP A 192 -2.28 24.52 24.92
C ASP A 192 -1.76 25.39 26.08
N ALA A 193 -0.92 26.37 25.77
CA ALA A 193 -0.47 27.35 26.75
C ALA A 193 -0.35 28.73 26.11
N VAL A 194 -1.48 29.31 25.72
CA VAL A 194 -1.59 30.78 25.61
C VAL A 194 -2.51 31.23 26.73
N THR A 195 -1.93 31.41 27.92
CA THR A 195 -2.57 32.14 29.02
C THR A 195 -2.39 33.63 28.71
N GLU A 196 -3.38 34.24 28.08
CA GLU A 196 -3.42 35.70 27.97
C GLU A 196 -3.70 36.28 29.35
N ASN A 197 -2.64 36.84 29.95
CA ASN A 197 -2.66 37.57 31.21
C ASN A 197 -3.63 38.75 31.14
N GLU A 198 -4.70 38.71 31.93
CA GLU A 198 -5.55 39.86 32.21
C GLU A 198 -4.75 40.99 32.88
N PRO A 199 -4.74 42.22 32.33
CA PRO A 199 -4.17 43.36 33.01
C PRO A 199 -5.11 43.82 34.15
N LYS A 200 -4.75 43.43 35.38
CA LYS A 200 -5.35 43.94 36.61
C LYS A 200 -4.98 45.42 36.83
N GLY A 201 -6.02 46.24 37.03
CA GLY A 201 -6.03 47.27 38.06
C GLY A 201 -5.35 48.60 37.74
N GLY A 202 -6.06 49.50 37.06
CA GLY A 202 -5.78 50.93 37.07
C GLY A 202 -6.92 51.67 37.76
N GLY A 203 -6.83 51.85 39.08
CA GLY A 203 -7.73 52.73 39.83
C GLY A 203 -7.42 54.19 39.50
N CYS A 204 -8.45 54.98 39.19
CA CYS A 204 -8.36 56.43 39.15
C CYS A 204 -9.46 56.98 40.06
N ALA A 205 -9.06 57.41 41.25
CA ALA A 205 -9.85 58.24 42.13
C ALA A 205 -9.19 59.62 42.12
N CYS A 206 -9.83 60.58 41.46
CA CYS A 206 -9.74 62.05 41.62
C CYS A 206 -10.88 62.65 40.82
#